data_AF-A0A962GP96-F1
#
_entry.id   AF-A0A962GP96-F1
#
_cell.length_a   1.000
_cell.length_b   1.000
_cell.length_c   1.000
_cell.angle_alpha   90.00
_cell.angle_beta   90.00
_cell.angle_gamma   90.00
#
_symmetry.space_group_name_H-M   'P 1'
#
loop_
_entity.id
_entity.type
_entity.pdbx_description
1 polymer ?
#
loop_
_entity_poly.entity_id
_entity_poly.type
_entity_poly.pdbx_seq_one_letter_code
_entity_poly.pdbx_strand_id
1 'polypeptide(L)'
;MSHRLSTLRLLTVVLALNLLAMLPPTAAAQPASTVRISVNTVQGLREAIAQSNLNPAQGFEISVATNLTLTEFNDSGAALPPIRGILGLTGPGSLAGGGPGSGFRLLTIEAGGALALNSIMLTNFHANGDGGVIRAEPGSEFSIFFSSFTHSGASGAGGAIYATGALSAEIDSARFEHCTAMRGGAVALLSAQTQSSQVLTIGSSDFLHNSAGSGGALYLEGS
;
A
#
# COMPACT_ATOMS: atom_id res chain seq x y z
N MET A 1 -4.95 -62.04 41.57
CA MET A 1 -5.91 -62.64 40.63
C MET A 1 -7.05 -61.66 40.44
N SER A 2 -7.00 -60.86 39.37
CA SER A 2 -7.90 -60.96 38.21
C SER A 2 -9.31 -60.44 38.50
N HIS A 3 -9.56 -59.15 38.30
CA HIS A 3 -10.13 -58.58 37.06
C HIS A 3 -11.48 -59.16 36.65
N ARG A 4 -12.52 -58.31 36.69
CA ARG A 4 -13.46 -58.06 35.58
C ARG A 4 -14.42 -56.94 35.98
N LEU A 5 -14.20 -55.73 35.47
CA LEU A 5 -15.31 -54.85 35.11
C LEU A 5 -15.02 -54.21 33.76
N SER A 6 -16.04 -54.36 32.92
CA SER A 6 -16.25 -53.90 31.56
C SER A 6 -15.90 -52.43 31.35
N THR A 7 -14.95 -52.15 30.46
CA THR A 7 -14.79 -50.81 29.87
C THR A 7 -15.70 -50.68 28.65
N LEU A 8 -16.71 -49.84 28.83
CA LEU A 8 -17.63 -49.38 27.81
C LEU A 8 -16.85 -48.61 26.74
N ARG A 9 -16.91 -49.07 25.49
CA ARG A 9 -16.53 -48.28 24.30
C ARG A 9 -17.49 -47.10 24.19
N LEU A 10 -17.00 -45.86 24.19
CA LEU A 10 -17.66 -44.78 23.46
C LEU A 10 -16.72 -43.60 23.18
N LEU A 11 -16.65 -43.29 21.89
CA LEU A 11 -16.45 -41.97 21.27
C LEU A 11 -15.09 -41.26 21.38
N THR A 12 -14.27 -41.58 20.40
CA THR A 12 -13.31 -40.68 19.74
C THR A 12 -13.99 -39.35 19.37
N VAL A 13 -13.67 -38.26 20.06
CA VAL A 13 -13.81 -36.90 19.51
C VAL A 13 -12.40 -36.34 19.43
N VAL A 14 -11.72 -36.64 18.32
CA VAL A 14 -10.52 -35.88 17.92
C VAL A 14 -11.06 -34.54 17.42
N LEU A 15 -11.05 -33.55 18.32
CA LEU A 15 -11.16 -32.16 17.92
C LEU A 15 -9.83 -31.82 17.22
N ALA A 16 -9.74 -32.13 15.92
CA ALA A 16 -8.68 -31.62 15.08
C ALA A 16 -8.91 -30.10 14.96
N LEU A 17 -8.33 -29.36 15.89
CA LEU A 17 -8.17 -27.92 15.77
C LEU A 17 -7.28 -27.73 14.54
N ASN A 18 -7.90 -27.42 13.39
CA ASN A 18 -7.21 -26.96 12.20
C ASN A 18 -6.49 -25.67 12.58
N LEU A 19 -5.27 -25.81 13.09
CA LEU A 19 -4.28 -24.77 13.10
C LEU A 19 -3.91 -24.56 11.64
N LEU A 20 -4.72 -23.76 10.94
CA LEU A 20 -4.33 -23.18 9.67
C LEU A 20 -3.11 -22.33 10.01
N ALA A 21 -1.92 -22.90 9.82
CA ALA A 21 -0.70 -22.11 9.80
C ALA A 21 -0.94 -21.06 8.74
N MET A 22 -1.17 -19.82 9.16
CA MET A 22 -1.06 -18.68 8.28
C MET A 22 0.38 -18.73 7.78
N LEU A 23 0.54 -19.26 6.56
CA LEU A 23 1.74 -19.03 5.80
C LEU A 23 1.93 -17.51 5.81
N PRO A 24 3.09 -16.99 6.27
CA PRO A 24 3.35 -15.58 6.13
C PRO A 24 3.14 -15.21 4.65
N PRO A 25 2.54 -14.04 4.35
CA PRO A 25 2.39 -13.59 2.97
C PRO A 25 3.73 -13.76 2.27
N THR A 26 3.70 -14.36 1.09
CA THR A 26 4.84 -14.72 0.24
C THR A 26 5.91 -13.65 0.37
N ALA A 27 6.98 -13.95 1.13
CA ALA A 27 7.87 -12.93 1.64
C ALA A 27 8.50 -12.17 0.47
N ALA A 28 8.10 -10.90 0.31
CA ALA A 28 8.88 -9.92 -0.42
C ALA A 28 10.33 -10.05 0.05
N ALA A 29 11.29 -10.00 -0.87
CA ALA A 29 12.70 -10.20 -0.56
C ALA A 29 13.09 -9.35 0.65
N GLN A 30 13.38 -9.98 1.79
CA GLN A 30 13.74 -9.25 3.01
C GLN A 30 15.05 -8.49 2.75
N PRO A 31 15.10 -7.19 3.08
CA PRO A 31 16.29 -6.40 2.82
C PRO A 31 17.49 -6.94 3.59
N ALA A 32 18.70 -6.79 3.04
CA ALA A 32 19.93 -7.28 3.67
C ALA A 32 20.23 -6.59 5.02
N SER A 33 19.74 -5.37 5.20
CA SER A 33 19.73 -4.61 6.45
C SER A 33 18.69 -3.49 6.36
N THR A 34 18.27 -2.91 7.49
CA THR A 34 17.30 -1.82 7.52
C THR A 34 17.83 -0.60 8.28
N VAL A 35 17.83 0.56 7.63
CA VAL A 35 18.12 1.87 8.24
C VAL A 35 16.82 2.49 8.72
N ARG A 36 16.81 3.02 9.95
CA ARG A 36 15.65 3.71 10.52
C ARG A 36 15.92 5.21 10.63
N ILE A 37 15.02 6.02 10.10
CA ILE A 37 15.16 7.47 10.03
C ILE A 37 13.89 8.10 10.55
N SER A 38 14.00 9.11 11.41
CA SER A 38 12.85 9.93 11.80
C SER A 38 12.93 11.27 11.09
N VAL A 39 11.83 11.72 10.49
CA VAL A 39 11.76 12.99 9.75
C VAL A 39 10.61 13.85 10.27
N ASN A 40 10.83 15.17 10.31
CA ASN A 40 9.86 16.17 10.71
C ASN A 40 9.79 17.35 9.72
N THR A 41 10.41 17.20 8.55
CA THR A 41 10.38 18.19 7.46
C THR A 41 10.17 17.50 6.12
N VAL A 42 9.55 18.20 5.17
CA VAL A 42 9.39 17.69 3.80
C VAL A 42 10.74 17.45 3.14
N GLN A 43 11.71 18.34 3.35
CA GLN A 43 13.05 18.19 2.80
C GLN A 43 13.76 16.94 3.34
N GLY A 44 13.71 16.71 4.65
CA GLY A 44 14.28 15.50 5.26
C GLY A 44 13.62 14.21 4.75
N LEU A 45 12.30 14.24 4.50
CA LEU A 45 11.59 13.12 3.87
C LEU A 45 12.07 12.88 2.43
N ARG A 46 12.21 13.92 1.61
CA ARG A 46 12.75 13.82 0.24
C ARG A 46 14.16 13.23 0.22
N GLU A 47 15.03 13.72 1.11
CA GLU A 47 16.42 13.27 1.20
C GLU A 47 16.51 11.80 1.63
N ALA A 48 15.73 11.39 2.63
CA ALA A 48 15.71 10.01 3.09
C ALA A 48 15.23 9.03 2.00
N ILE A 49 14.24 9.41 1.18
CA ILE A 49 13.80 8.61 0.02
C ILE A 49 14.88 8.60 -1.08
N ALA A 50 15.55 9.74 -1.33
CA ALA A 50 16.65 9.77 -2.28
C ALA A 50 17.80 8.83 -1.85
N GLN A 51 18.11 8.76 -0.55
CA GLN A 51 19.11 7.84 -0.02
C GLN A 51 18.71 6.37 -0.17
N SER A 52 17.42 6.03 0.01
CA SER A 52 16.95 4.65 -0.23
C SER A 52 17.13 4.23 -1.68
N ASN A 53 16.94 5.15 -2.62
CA ASN A 53 17.11 4.88 -4.05
C ASN A 53 18.58 4.67 -4.46
N LEU A 54 19.53 5.27 -3.73
CA LEU A 54 20.95 5.03 -3.94
C LEU A 54 21.41 3.66 -3.41
N ASN A 55 20.60 3.03 -2.55
CA ASN A 55 20.93 1.79 -1.86
C ASN A 55 19.80 0.75 -1.99
N PRO A 56 19.45 0.31 -3.21
CA PRO A 56 18.21 -0.46 -3.45
C PRO A 56 18.14 -1.84 -2.76
N ALA A 57 19.28 -2.41 -2.34
CA ALA A 57 19.34 -3.66 -1.59
C ALA A 57 19.14 -3.49 -0.07
N GLN A 58 19.19 -2.25 0.43
CA GLN A 58 19.00 -1.91 1.84
C GLN A 58 17.59 -1.36 2.04
N GLY A 59 16.94 -1.78 3.13
CA GLY A 59 15.64 -1.25 3.52
C GLY A 59 15.78 0.08 4.24
N PHE A 60 14.88 1.02 3.96
CA PHE A 60 14.79 2.29 4.68
C PHE A 60 13.41 2.40 5.33
N GLU A 61 13.35 2.46 6.65
CA GLU A 61 12.11 2.67 7.41
C GLU A 61 12.09 4.12 7.92
N ILE A 62 11.28 4.96 7.28
CA ILE A 62 11.16 6.38 7.58
C ILE A 62 9.93 6.60 8.45
N SER A 63 10.13 7.07 9.67
CA SER A 63 9.08 7.52 10.58
C SER A 63 8.83 9.02 10.38
N VAL A 64 7.63 9.37 9.92
CA VAL A 64 7.11 10.73 9.85
C VAL A 64 6.65 11.13 11.25
N ALA A 65 7.45 11.97 11.91
CA ALA A 65 7.24 12.33 13.32
C ALA A 65 6.18 13.41 13.53
N THR A 66 5.89 14.21 12.52
CA THR A 66 4.98 15.36 12.58
C THR A 66 4.15 15.45 11.31
N ASN A 67 3.04 16.20 11.35
CA ASN A 67 2.25 16.45 10.16
C ASN A 67 3.04 17.29 9.16
N LEU A 68 3.18 16.81 7.93
CA LEU A 68 3.88 17.49 6.85
C LEU A 68 2.90 17.83 5.73
N THR A 69 2.87 19.10 5.33
CA THR A 69 2.12 19.55 4.15
C THR A 69 3.09 19.69 2.98
N LEU A 70 2.80 18.99 1.89
CA LEU A 70 3.56 19.03 0.65
C LEU A 70 2.79 19.89 -0.34
N THR A 71 3.33 21.05 -0.68
CA THR A 71 2.74 22.02 -1.62
C THR A 71 3.52 22.13 -2.93
N GLU A 72 4.64 21.43 -3.04
CA GLU A 72 5.54 21.48 -4.19
C GLU A 72 5.70 20.07 -4.79
N PHE A 73 5.72 20.02 -6.11
CA PHE A 73 5.95 18.81 -6.88
C PHE A 73 7.23 18.92 -7.70
N ASN A 74 7.83 17.77 -7.99
CA ASN A 74 9.01 17.65 -8.84
C ASN A 74 8.63 17.59 -10.32
N ASP A 75 9.63 17.57 -11.19
CA ASP A 75 9.44 17.50 -12.64
C ASP A 75 8.71 16.23 -13.12
N SER A 76 8.61 15.18 -12.28
CA SER A 76 7.83 13.97 -12.58
C SER A 76 6.37 14.06 -12.14
N GLY A 77 5.90 15.21 -11.65
CA GLY A 77 4.52 15.44 -11.23
C GLY A 77 4.15 14.79 -9.89
N ALA A 78 5.15 14.46 -9.07
CA ALA A 78 4.98 13.89 -7.74
C ALA A 78 5.54 14.80 -6.63
N ALA A 79 4.96 14.72 -5.45
CA ALA A 79 5.42 15.45 -4.29
C ALA A 79 6.74 14.89 -3.75
N LEU A 80 7.07 13.62 -3.98
CA LEU A 80 8.29 12.98 -3.50
C LEU A 80 9.05 12.29 -4.64
N PRO A 81 10.37 12.02 -4.48
CA PRO A 81 11.14 11.26 -5.47
C PRO A 81 10.50 9.88 -5.76
N PRO A 82 10.65 9.34 -6.98
CA PRO A 82 10.16 8.00 -7.29
C PRO A 82 10.88 6.96 -6.42
N ILE A 83 10.21 5.86 -6.09
CA ILE A 83 10.77 4.77 -5.29
C ILE A 83 11.33 3.71 -6.23
N ARG A 84 12.63 3.43 -6.09
CA ARG A 84 13.38 2.37 -6.79
C ARG A 84 14.05 1.38 -5.84
N GLY A 85 14.11 1.70 -4.55
CA GLY A 85 14.61 0.83 -3.50
C GLY A 85 13.50 0.24 -2.64
N ILE A 86 13.88 -0.26 -1.46
CA ILE A 86 12.96 -0.82 -0.46
C ILE A 86 12.68 0.26 0.59
N LEU A 87 11.46 0.79 0.58
CA LEU A 87 11.05 1.92 1.43
C LEU A 87 9.85 1.56 2.30
N GLY A 88 9.98 1.78 3.60
CA GLY A 88 8.88 1.82 4.56
C GLY A 88 8.58 3.26 4.98
N LEU A 89 7.31 3.66 4.98
CA LEU A 89 6.85 4.90 5.63
C LEU A 89 5.90 4.55 6.78
N THR A 90 6.18 5.14 7.94
CA THR A 90 5.38 4.96 9.15
C THR A 90 5.36 6.26 9.96
N GLY A 91 4.74 6.22 11.14
CA GLY A 91 4.87 7.27 12.15
C GLY A 91 3.57 8.00 12.44
N PRO A 92 3.52 8.70 13.59
CA PRO A 92 2.31 9.36 14.08
C PRO A 92 1.94 10.61 13.27
N GLY A 93 2.82 11.12 12.42
CA GLY A 93 2.57 12.27 11.57
C GLY A 93 1.79 11.91 10.30
N SER A 94 1.02 12.87 9.78
CA SER A 94 0.31 12.75 8.51
C SER A 94 1.07 13.41 7.35
N LEU A 95 0.87 12.93 6.13
CA LEU A 95 1.26 13.63 4.91
C LEU A 95 0.01 14.22 4.24
N ALA A 96 0.02 15.52 3.99
CA ALA A 96 -1.08 16.23 3.35
C ALA A 96 -0.63 16.91 2.06
N GLY A 97 -1.39 16.72 0.97
CA GLY A 97 -1.19 17.43 -0.29
C GLY A 97 -1.93 18.77 -0.38
N GLY A 98 -1.93 19.35 -1.57
CA GLY A 98 -2.56 20.65 -1.85
C GLY A 98 -4.08 20.63 -2.06
N GLY A 99 -4.73 19.47 -1.96
CA GLY A 99 -6.17 19.33 -2.19
C GLY A 99 -6.58 19.31 -3.67
N PRO A 100 -7.90 19.38 -3.95
CA PRO A 100 -8.40 19.36 -5.32
C PRO A 100 -7.78 20.47 -6.18
N GLY A 101 -7.31 20.11 -7.37
CA GLY A 101 -6.66 21.05 -8.30
C GLY A 101 -5.16 21.25 -8.07
N SER A 102 -4.56 20.62 -7.06
CA SER A 102 -3.10 20.69 -6.83
C SER A 102 -2.29 20.04 -7.97
N GLY A 103 -2.86 19.03 -8.62
CA GLY A 103 -2.35 18.45 -9.86
C GLY A 103 -1.16 17.49 -9.70
N PHE A 104 -0.76 17.16 -8.46
CA PHE A 104 0.36 16.26 -8.18
C PHE A 104 -0.04 15.10 -7.26
N ARG A 105 0.63 13.97 -7.47
CA ARG A 105 0.54 12.78 -6.62
C ARG A 105 1.49 12.85 -5.43
N LEU A 106 1.34 11.99 -4.43
CA LEU A 106 2.35 11.87 -3.36
C LEU A 106 3.60 11.12 -3.86
N LEU A 107 3.44 9.89 -4.34
CA LEU A 107 4.54 8.97 -4.67
C LEU A 107 4.30 8.23 -5.99
N THR A 108 5.41 7.90 -6.65
CA THR A 108 5.47 6.93 -7.75
C THR A 108 6.40 5.80 -7.33
N ILE A 109 6.00 4.54 -7.56
CA ILE A 109 6.85 3.36 -7.39
C ILE A 109 7.21 2.87 -8.79
N GLU A 110 8.49 2.87 -9.11
CA GLU A 110 8.99 2.40 -10.40
C GLU A 110 9.33 0.90 -10.34
N ALA A 111 9.65 0.30 -11.50
CA ALA A 111 10.04 -1.10 -11.59
C ALA A 111 11.19 -1.44 -10.62
N GLY A 112 11.03 -2.50 -9.84
CA GLY A 112 11.97 -2.93 -8.80
C GLY A 112 11.86 -2.17 -7.48
N GLY A 113 11.05 -1.11 -7.40
CA GLY A 113 10.75 -0.43 -6.14
C GLY A 113 9.74 -1.20 -5.29
N ALA A 114 9.94 -1.16 -3.97
CA ALA A 114 9.04 -1.77 -3.00
C ALA A 114 8.65 -0.73 -1.93
N LEU A 115 7.35 -0.52 -1.75
CA LEU A 115 6.80 0.39 -0.73
C LEU A 115 6.03 -0.37 0.34
N ALA A 116 6.33 -0.10 1.61
CA ALA A 116 5.51 -0.48 2.75
C ALA A 116 4.96 0.77 3.44
N LEU A 117 3.64 0.88 3.54
CA LEU A 117 3.00 1.90 4.37
C LEU A 117 2.45 1.22 5.62
N ASN A 118 2.83 1.72 6.80
CA ASN A 118 2.35 1.19 8.06
C ASN A 118 1.95 2.31 9.02
N SER A 119 0.70 2.32 9.47
CA SER A 119 0.22 3.27 10.48
C SER A 119 0.44 4.74 10.08
N ILE A 120 0.17 5.09 8.82
CA ILE A 120 0.34 6.46 8.31
C ILE A 120 -0.95 7.03 7.74
N MET A 121 -1.15 8.35 7.93
CA MET A 121 -2.29 9.08 7.40
C MET A 121 -1.88 9.92 6.19
N LEU A 122 -2.58 9.70 5.07
CA LEU A 122 -2.32 10.33 3.77
C LEU A 122 -3.58 11.05 3.30
N THR A 123 -3.49 12.34 3.02
CA THR A 123 -4.67 13.14 2.71
C THR A 123 -4.45 14.18 1.61
N ASN A 124 -5.51 14.53 0.87
CA ASN A 124 -5.53 15.68 -0.02
C ASN A 124 -4.52 15.65 -1.18
N PHE A 125 -4.17 14.48 -1.71
CA PHE A 125 -3.34 14.40 -2.92
C PHE A 125 -4.20 14.18 -4.16
N HIS A 126 -4.01 15.03 -5.17
CA HIS A 126 -4.84 15.04 -6.37
C HIS A 126 -3.98 15.08 -7.64
N ALA A 127 -3.95 13.98 -8.38
CA ALA A 127 -3.16 13.88 -9.60
C ALA A 127 -3.98 14.25 -10.85
N ASN A 128 -3.35 14.93 -11.82
CA ASN A 128 -3.89 15.14 -13.17
C ASN A 128 -3.79 13.90 -14.09
N GLY A 129 -3.48 12.73 -13.52
CA GLY A 129 -3.50 11.43 -14.19
C GLY A 129 -4.02 10.38 -13.22
N ASP A 130 -3.47 9.17 -13.29
CA ASP A 130 -3.85 8.07 -12.38
C ASP A 130 -3.22 8.22 -10.99
N GLY A 131 -3.75 7.61 -9.94
CA GLY A 131 -3.08 7.45 -8.64
C GLY A 131 -2.87 8.76 -7.88
N GLY A 132 -3.91 9.27 -7.20
CA GLY A 132 -3.80 10.54 -6.48
C GLY A 132 -2.72 10.54 -5.38
N VAL A 133 -2.55 9.42 -4.68
CA VAL A 133 -1.51 9.27 -3.65
C VAL A 133 -0.37 8.42 -4.19
N ILE A 134 -0.67 7.22 -4.68
CA ILE A 134 0.34 6.25 -5.15
C ILE A 134 0.05 5.91 -6.61
N ARG A 135 1.10 5.94 -7.42
CA ARG A 135 1.13 5.27 -8.73
C ARG A 135 2.22 4.21 -8.74
N ALA A 136 1.81 2.96 -8.88
CA ALA A 136 2.67 1.79 -8.95
C ALA A 136 2.81 1.33 -10.40
N GLU A 137 4.02 1.41 -10.94
CA GLU A 137 4.35 1.04 -12.32
C GLU A 137 4.60 -0.47 -12.47
N PRO A 138 4.65 -1.00 -13.71
CA PRO A 138 4.92 -2.41 -13.93
C PRO A 138 6.23 -2.87 -13.28
N GLY A 139 6.20 -4.02 -12.61
CA GLY A 139 7.35 -4.56 -11.90
C GLY A 139 7.59 -3.96 -10.51
N SER A 140 6.66 -3.16 -9.98
CA SER A 140 6.72 -2.63 -8.61
C SER A 140 5.96 -3.49 -7.60
N GLU A 141 6.23 -3.26 -6.32
CA GLU A 141 5.56 -3.91 -5.20
C GLU A 141 5.08 -2.87 -4.18
N PHE A 142 3.90 -3.09 -3.58
CA PHE A 142 3.47 -2.32 -2.43
C PHE A 142 2.65 -3.11 -1.42
N SER A 143 2.79 -2.72 -0.16
CA SER A 143 2.01 -3.22 0.96
C SER A 143 1.52 -2.07 1.84
N ILE A 144 0.28 -2.16 2.30
CA ILE A 144 -0.40 -1.11 3.05
C ILE A 144 -1.07 -1.72 4.25
N PHE A 145 -0.68 -1.28 5.43
CA PHE A 145 -1.19 -1.77 6.71
C PHE A 145 -1.58 -0.61 7.61
N PHE A 146 -2.74 -0.70 8.26
CA PHE A 146 -3.17 0.25 9.30
C PHE A 146 -3.13 1.72 8.87
N SER A 147 -3.26 1.99 7.57
CA SER A 147 -3.04 3.31 6.99
C SER A 147 -4.34 3.88 6.42
N SER A 148 -4.44 5.20 6.35
CA SER A 148 -5.65 5.87 5.87
C SER A 148 -5.36 6.79 4.68
N PHE A 149 -6.23 6.75 3.68
CA PHE A 149 -6.21 7.60 2.49
C PHE A 149 -7.52 8.38 2.48
N THR A 150 -7.45 9.71 2.60
CA THR A 150 -8.66 10.54 2.72
C THR A 150 -8.64 11.72 1.78
N HIS A 151 -9.78 12.02 1.16
CA HIS A 151 -9.95 13.20 0.31
C HIS A 151 -8.88 13.29 -0.79
N SER A 152 -8.54 12.16 -1.40
CA SER A 152 -7.55 12.10 -2.49
C SER A 152 -8.25 11.86 -3.82
N GLY A 153 -7.64 12.28 -4.92
CA GLY A 153 -8.27 12.10 -6.22
C GLY A 153 -7.32 11.96 -7.41
N ALA A 154 -7.88 11.46 -8.50
CA ALA A 154 -7.18 11.29 -9.76
C ALA A 154 -8.14 11.70 -10.90
N SER A 155 -7.65 12.41 -11.91
CA SER A 155 -8.44 12.60 -13.14
C SER A 155 -8.49 11.32 -13.98
N GLY A 156 -7.55 10.39 -13.78
CA GLY A 156 -7.52 9.06 -14.39
C GLY A 156 -8.14 7.99 -13.49
N ALA A 157 -7.43 6.89 -13.31
CA ALA A 157 -7.83 5.76 -12.47
C ALA A 157 -7.18 5.83 -11.06
N GLY A 158 -7.85 5.28 -10.05
CA GLY A 158 -7.29 5.09 -8.71
C GLY A 158 -7.14 6.40 -7.94
N GLY A 159 -8.22 6.88 -7.32
CA GLY A 159 -8.21 8.21 -6.68
C GLY A 159 -7.21 8.33 -5.54
N ALA A 160 -6.95 7.23 -4.82
CA ALA A 160 -5.80 7.12 -3.93
C ALA A 160 -4.68 6.32 -4.60
N ILE A 161 -4.97 5.12 -5.08
CA ILE A 161 -3.94 4.18 -5.56
C ILE A 161 -4.29 3.73 -6.95
N TYR A 162 -3.33 3.87 -7.85
CA TYR A 162 -3.33 3.20 -9.13
C TYR A 162 -2.15 2.24 -9.20
N ALA A 163 -2.38 1.02 -9.65
CA ALA A 163 -1.31 0.14 -10.06
C ALA A 163 -1.57 -0.51 -11.42
N THR A 164 -0.50 -0.67 -12.18
CA THR A 164 -0.53 -1.48 -13.40
C THR A 164 0.72 -2.33 -13.47
N GLY A 165 0.57 -3.63 -13.76
CA GLY A 165 1.73 -4.52 -13.85
C GLY A 165 2.45 -4.78 -12.53
N ALA A 166 1.85 -4.44 -11.38
CA ALA A 166 2.49 -4.65 -10.08
C ALA A 166 2.67 -6.15 -9.80
N LEU A 167 3.85 -6.53 -9.28
CA LEU A 167 4.16 -7.93 -8.95
C LEU A 167 3.37 -8.38 -7.71
N SER A 168 3.21 -7.47 -6.75
CA SER A 168 2.47 -7.70 -5.51
C SER A 168 1.78 -6.42 -5.05
N ALA A 169 0.51 -6.55 -4.67
CA ALA A 169 -0.30 -5.50 -4.08
C ALA A 169 -1.05 -6.06 -2.86
N GLU A 170 -0.67 -5.63 -1.66
CA GLU A 170 -1.31 -6.02 -0.40
C GLU A 170 -1.89 -4.80 0.32
N ILE A 171 -3.15 -4.90 0.72
CA ILE A 171 -3.86 -3.88 1.47
C ILE A 171 -4.58 -4.58 2.61
N ASP A 172 -4.17 -4.34 3.85
CA ASP A 172 -4.87 -4.89 5.01
C ASP A 172 -5.09 -3.83 6.09
N SER A 173 -6.24 -3.90 6.75
CA SER A 173 -6.57 -3.00 7.86
C SER A 173 -6.43 -1.52 7.48
N ALA A 174 -6.73 -1.17 6.23
CA ALA A 174 -6.60 0.18 5.70
C ALA A 174 -7.97 0.87 5.57
N ARG A 175 -7.96 2.21 5.53
CA ARG A 175 -9.17 3.01 5.32
C ARG A 175 -9.02 3.89 4.10
N PHE A 176 -9.97 3.81 3.17
CA PHE A 176 -10.09 4.70 2.02
C PHE A 176 -11.41 5.47 2.12
N GLU A 177 -11.31 6.78 2.21
CA GLU A 177 -12.48 7.63 2.44
C GLU A 177 -12.49 8.88 1.56
N HIS A 178 -13.65 9.16 0.96
CA HIS A 178 -13.84 10.33 0.09
C HIS A 178 -12.80 10.42 -1.05
N CYS A 179 -12.34 9.26 -1.56
CA CYS A 179 -11.45 9.23 -2.71
C CYS A 179 -12.25 9.27 -4.03
N THR A 180 -11.73 9.99 -5.03
CA THR A 180 -12.44 10.21 -6.30
C THR A 180 -11.59 9.94 -7.55
N ALA A 181 -12.15 9.27 -8.56
CA ALA A 181 -11.46 9.03 -9.85
C ALA A 181 -12.44 8.80 -11.01
N MET A 182 -11.94 8.65 -12.25
CA MET A 182 -12.77 8.14 -13.35
C MET A 182 -13.01 6.64 -13.23
N ARG A 183 -11.99 5.86 -12.84
CA ARG A 183 -12.06 4.40 -12.60
C ARG A 183 -11.51 4.10 -11.21
N GLY A 184 -12.31 3.48 -10.34
CA GLY A 184 -11.91 3.10 -8.99
C GLY A 184 -11.62 4.30 -8.10
N GLY A 185 -12.64 4.77 -7.38
CA GLY A 185 -12.57 6.02 -6.60
C GLY A 185 -11.45 5.99 -5.57
N ALA A 186 -11.18 4.83 -4.97
CA ALA A 186 -10.03 4.63 -4.09
C ALA A 186 -8.88 3.92 -4.81
N VAL A 187 -9.11 2.70 -5.29
CA VAL A 187 -8.06 1.84 -5.85
C VAL A 187 -8.45 1.38 -7.24
N ALA A 188 -7.51 1.48 -8.17
CA ALA A 188 -7.63 0.87 -9.49
C ALA A 188 -6.41 -0.01 -9.79
N LEU A 189 -6.66 -1.24 -10.22
CA LEU A 189 -5.63 -2.17 -10.68
C LEU A 189 -5.93 -2.62 -12.10
N LEU A 190 -4.97 -2.40 -12.99
CA LEU A 190 -5.10 -2.72 -14.40
C LEU A 190 -3.99 -3.68 -14.81
N SER A 191 -4.36 -4.72 -15.54
CA SER A 191 -3.37 -5.62 -16.14
C SER A 191 -2.43 -4.83 -17.05
N ALA A 192 -1.12 -5.00 -16.86
CA ALA A 192 -0.17 -4.64 -17.91
C ALA A 192 -0.23 -5.78 -18.92
N GLN A 193 -0.18 -5.49 -20.22
CA GLN A 193 -0.23 -6.51 -21.30
C GLN A 193 0.92 -7.55 -21.26
N THR A 194 1.73 -7.57 -20.20
CA THR A 194 2.79 -8.53 -19.93
C THR A 194 2.24 -9.68 -19.09
N GLN A 195 2.66 -10.91 -19.40
CA GLN A 195 2.19 -12.20 -18.87
C GLN A 195 2.54 -12.46 -17.39
N SER A 196 2.61 -11.43 -16.54
CA SER A 196 2.88 -11.57 -15.10
C SER A 196 1.56 -11.66 -14.34
N SER A 197 1.36 -12.74 -13.56
CA SER A 197 0.22 -12.86 -12.66
C SER A 197 0.26 -11.77 -11.60
N GLN A 198 -0.65 -10.81 -11.69
CA GLN A 198 -0.84 -9.80 -10.66
C GLN A 198 -1.73 -10.38 -9.58
N VAL A 199 -1.31 -10.27 -8.32
CA VAL A 199 -2.12 -10.66 -7.17
C VAL A 199 -2.42 -9.41 -6.34
N LEU A 200 -3.71 -9.15 -6.17
CA LEU A 200 -4.21 -8.20 -5.19
C LEU A 200 -4.79 -8.98 -4.02
N THR A 201 -4.32 -8.67 -2.82
CA THR A 201 -4.94 -9.10 -1.57
C THR A 201 -5.48 -7.88 -0.83
N ILE A 202 -6.79 -7.88 -0.55
CA ILE A 202 -7.43 -6.88 0.32
C ILE A 202 -8.05 -7.59 1.51
N GLY A 203 -7.61 -7.25 2.72
CA GLY A 203 -8.13 -7.73 4.00
C GLY A 203 -8.60 -6.60 4.89
N SER A 204 -9.60 -6.86 5.75
CA SER A 204 -10.00 -6.02 6.89
C SER A 204 -10.07 -4.49 6.65
N SER A 205 -10.39 -4.05 5.43
CA SER A 205 -10.25 -2.65 5.03
C SER A 205 -11.59 -1.98 4.78
N ASP A 206 -11.67 -0.70 5.10
CA ASP A 206 -12.86 0.13 4.94
C ASP A 206 -12.79 0.97 3.67
N PHE A 207 -13.86 0.95 2.87
CA PHE A 207 -14.03 1.79 1.68
C PHE A 207 -15.31 2.62 1.81
N LEU A 208 -15.17 3.89 2.17
CA LEU A 208 -16.30 4.75 2.55
C LEU A 208 -16.39 5.97 1.64
N HIS A 209 -17.58 6.24 1.11
CA HIS A 209 -17.86 7.45 0.33
C HIS A 209 -16.89 7.69 -0.84
N ASN A 210 -16.31 6.63 -1.39
CA ASN A 210 -15.46 6.70 -2.57
C ASN A 210 -16.33 6.73 -3.82
N SER A 211 -15.94 7.53 -4.81
CA SER A 211 -16.75 7.74 -6.02
C SER A 211 -15.91 7.64 -7.28
N ALA A 212 -16.45 6.93 -8.27
CA ALA A 212 -15.89 6.93 -9.61
C ALA A 212 -16.97 6.75 -10.67
N GLY A 213 -16.68 7.23 -11.89
CA GLY A 213 -17.51 6.98 -13.06
C GLY A 213 -17.64 5.49 -13.39
N SER A 214 -16.61 4.70 -13.06
CA SER A 214 -16.63 3.24 -13.13
C SER A 214 -15.97 2.63 -11.89
N GLY A 215 -16.62 1.63 -11.28
CA GLY A 215 -16.05 0.88 -10.16
C GLY A 215 -16.03 1.60 -8.82
N GLY A 216 -17.07 2.39 -8.46
CA GLY A 216 -17.29 2.93 -7.11
C GLY A 216 -15.99 3.25 -6.32
N ALA A 217 -15.64 2.39 -5.35
CA ALA A 217 -14.35 2.44 -4.66
C ALA A 217 -13.20 1.68 -5.38
N LEU A 218 -13.49 0.51 -5.95
CA LEU A 218 -12.52 -0.42 -6.52
C LEU A 218 -12.80 -0.69 -8.00
N TYR A 219 -11.76 -0.58 -8.83
CA TYR A 219 -11.83 -0.98 -10.24
C TYR A 219 -10.70 -1.96 -10.57
N LEU A 220 -11.05 -3.16 -11.01
CA LEU A 220 -10.11 -4.23 -11.36
C LEU A 220 -10.32 -4.64 -12.81
N GLU A 221 -9.26 -4.61 -13.60
CA GLU A 221 -9.25 -5.07 -14.99
C GLU A 221 -8.15 -6.11 -15.18
N GLY A 222 -8.56 -7.36 -15.38
CA GLY A 222 -7.69 -8.46 -15.78
C GLY A 222 -7.57 -8.54 -17.31
N SER A 223 -6.48 -9.16 -17.76
CA SER A 223 -6.28 -9.57 -19.17
C SER A 223 -6.92 -10.92 -19.47
#